data_AF-L1NX75-F1
#
_entry.id   AF-L1NX75-F1
#
_cell.length_a   1.000
_cell.length_b   1.000
_cell.length_c   1.000
_cell.angle_alpha   90.00
_cell.angle_beta   90.00
_cell.angle_gamma   90.00
#
_symmetry.space_group_name_H-M   'P 1'
#
loop_
_entity.id
_entity.type
_entity.pdbx_description
1 polymer ?
#
loop_
_entity_poly.entity_id
_entity_poly.type
_entity_poly.pdbx_seq_one_letter_code
_entity_poly.pdbx_strand_id
1 'polypeptide(L)'
;MIKKRLFLWVASLFSLVTFAQQESQYTQYMYNTMLFNPGYTGSREVGSFFGMFRTQWVGLKGAPTNGSISYHQPMQSMRNVGLGGSIFRESIGPQNQTALNVAVSYTINFENSKLVFGLQGAGNIFEIDYDELKKQDASDASLSGKESVFSPNLGAGFYWYTNKYYVGFSVPNMLETTHYKGNAVSVLKNSQHLYLIGGYVFDLSDTVKFKPAVLGKMSFGAPLQIDGSLNFMFNDKFVIGASYRWSAALSVMAGFQINDRWFAGYSYDFE
;
A
#
# COMPACT_ATOMS: atom_id res chain seq x y z
N MET A 1 19.88 -35.87 -29.10
CA MET A 1 19.22 -34.58 -29.43
C MET A 1 18.00 -34.26 -28.57
N ILE A 2 17.14 -35.23 -28.23
CA ILE A 2 15.91 -35.02 -27.43
C ILE A 2 16.16 -34.44 -26.02
N LYS A 3 17.22 -34.87 -25.32
CA LYS A 3 17.55 -34.38 -23.96
C LYS A 3 17.95 -32.89 -23.93
N LYS A 4 18.66 -32.38 -24.94
CA LYS A 4 19.01 -30.95 -25.05
C LYS A 4 17.79 -30.09 -25.38
N ARG A 5 16.84 -30.61 -26.16
CA ARG A 5 15.57 -29.92 -26.45
C ARG A 5 14.68 -29.85 -25.21
N LEU A 6 14.56 -30.94 -24.43
CA LEU A 6 13.79 -30.94 -23.18
C LEU A 6 14.35 -29.95 -22.14
N PHE A 7 15.67 -29.84 -22.03
CA PHE A 7 16.31 -28.85 -21.16
C PHE A 7 16.01 -27.40 -21.59
N LEU A 8 15.99 -27.13 -22.90
CA LEU A 8 15.61 -25.82 -23.44
C LEU A 8 14.12 -25.50 -23.22
N TRP A 9 13.23 -26.50 -23.32
CA TRP A 9 11.80 -26.34 -23.01
C TRP A 9 11.56 -26.06 -21.52
N VAL A 10 12.27 -26.76 -20.63
CA VAL A 10 12.20 -26.51 -19.18
C VAL A 10 12.81 -25.14 -18.83
N ALA A 11 13.95 -24.77 -19.39
CA ALA A 11 14.55 -23.45 -19.18
C ALA A 11 13.66 -22.31 -19.71
N SER A 12 12.95 -22.52 -20.83
CA SER A 12 11.98 -21.57 -21.38
C SER A 12 10.69 -21.45 -20.56
N LEU A 13 10.32 -22.48 -19.79
CA LEU A 13 9.21 -22.41 -18.83
C LEU A 13 9.56 -21.60 -17.59
N PHE A 14 10.86 -21.50 -17.23
CA PHE A 14 11.34 -20.68 -16.11
C PHE A 14 11.62 -19.21 -16.48
N SER A 15 11.70 -18.86 -17.76
CA SER A 15 11.95 -17.48 -18.21
C SER A 15 10.70 -16.59 -18.29
N LEU A 16 9.53 -17.08 -17.89
CA LEU A 16 8.26 -16.33 -17.96
C LEU A 16 7.95 -15.52 -16.69
N VAL A 17 8.87 -15.44 -15.72
CA VAL A 17 8.72 -14.55 -14.58
C VAL A 17 9.20 -13.16 -14.97
N THR A 18 8.42 -12.46 -15.79
CA THR A 18 8.61 -11.03 -16.00
C THR A 18 8.04 -10.28 -14.80
N PHE A 19 8.92 -9.69 -13.99
CA PHE A 19 8.58 -8.73 -12.94
C PHE A 19 8.16 -7.41 -13.61
N ALA A 20 6.91 -7.30 -14.03
CA ALA A 20 6.38 -6.06 -14.58
C ALA A 20 5.21 -5.57 -13.72
N GLN A 21 5.42 -4.37 -13.17
CA GLN A 21 4.48 -3.54 -12.41
C GLN A 21 4.15 -4.07 -11.01
N GLN A 22 4.91 -3.57 -10.03
CA GLN A 22 4.61 -3.72 -8.61
C GLN A 22 4.04 -2.37 -8.12
N GLU A 23 2.83 -2.37 -7.56
CA GLU A 23 2.31 -1.22 -6.82
C GLU A 23 3.26 -0.83 -5.68
N SER A 24 3.15 0.41 -5.23
CA SER A 24 3.95 0.93 -4.14
C SER A 24 3.95 0.00 -2.92
N GLN A 25 5.15 -0.22 -2.39
CA GLN A 25 5.36 -1.14 -1.28
C GLN A 25 5.17 -0.42 0.07
N TYR A 26 4.61 -1.12 1.05
CA TYR A 26 4.33 -0.57 2.38
C TYR A 26 5.10 -1.38 3.42
N THR A 27 6.30 -0.95 3.82
CA THR A 27 7.05 -1.63 4.89
C THR A 27 6.38 -1.45 6.26
N GLN A 28 5.75 -0.29 6.46
CA GLN A 28 5.09 0.12 7.69
C GLN A 28 3.55 0.01 7.60
N TYR A 29 3.04 -0.97 6.84
CA TYR A 29 1.62 -1.09 6.51
C TYR A 29 0.68 -1.13 7.74
N MET A 30 1.16 -1.65 8.87
CA MET A 30 0.41 -1.76 10.11
C MET A 30 0.07 -0.41 10.76
N TYR A 31 0.77 0.66 10.39
CA TYR A 31 0.54 1.99 10.93
C TYR A 31 -0.44 2.82 10.09
N ASN A 32 -0.65 2.48 8.82
CA ASN A 32 -1.55 3.20 7.92
C ASN A 32 -2.43 2.27 7.08
N THR A 33 -3.15 1.38 7.76
CA THR A 33 -4.09 0.42 7.14
C THR A 33 -5.17 1.11 6.31
N MET A 34 -5.51 2.37 6.63
CA MET A 34 -6.49 3.17 5.87
C MET A 34 -6.14 3.34 4.40
N LEU A 35 -4.84 3.35 4.03
CA LEU A 35 -4.42 3.53 2.64
C LEU A 35 -4.97 2.46 1.69
N PHE A 36 -5.18 1.24 2.18
CA PHE A 36 -5.59 0.11 1.36
C PHE A 36 -6.84 -0.60 1.89
N ASN A 37 -7.36 -0.26 3.07
CA ASN A 37 -8.60 -0.82 3.59
C ASN A 37 -9.53 0.26 4.16
N PRO A 38 -10.63 0.61 3.44
CA PRO A 38 -11.58 1.61 3.92
C PRO A 38 -12.34 1.15 5.18
N GLY A 39 -12.39 -0.15 5.47
CA GLY A 39 -12.93 -0.70 6.72
C GLY A 39 -12.13 -0.29 7.96
N TYR A 40 -10.90 0.21 7.83
CA TYR A 40 -10.14 0.77 8.96
C TYR A 40 -10.59 2.19 9.35
N THR A 41 -11.30 2.90 8.47
CA THR A 41 -11.66 4.31 8.66
C THR A 41 -12.46 4.52 9.94
N GLY A 42 -12.03 5.45 10.79
CA GLY A 42 -12.70 5.75 12.06
C GLY A 42 -12.59 4.66 13.14
N SER A 43 -11.78 3.61 12.93
CA SER A 43 -11.58 2.53 13.91
C SER A 43 -10.82 2.98 15.16
N ARG A 44 -9.97 4.00 15.03
CA ARG A 44 -9.32 4.65 16.18
C ARG A 44 -10.34 5.60 16.79
N GLU A 45 -10.59 5.48 18.10
CA GLU A 45 -11.63 6.22 18.84
C GLU A 45 -11.40 7.75 18.89
N VAL A 46 -10.37 8.24 18.22
CA VAL A 46 -9.97 9.63 18.12
C VAL A 46 -9.61 9.99 16.67
N GLY A 47 -9.69 11.27 16.35
CA GLY A 47 -9.14 11.79 15.11
C GLY A 47 -7.66 11.48 14.99
N SER A 48 -7.29 10.84 13.87
CA SER A 48 -5.98 10.26 13.67
C SER A 48 -5.40 10.75 12.35
N PHE A 49 -4.25 11.39 12.42
CA PHE A 49 -3.45 11.82 11.27
C PHE A 49 -2.23 10.91 11.14
N PHE A 50 -1.86 10.57 9.91
CA PHE A 50 -0.65 9.82 9.63
C PHE A 50 0.03 10.36 8.37
N GLY A 51 1.36 10.40 8.39
CA GLY A 51 2.19 10.78 7.25
C GLY A 51 3.36 9.83 7.09
N MET A 52 3.70 9.50 5.85
CA MET A 52 4.84 8.65 5.51
C MET A 52 5.49 9.14 4.23
N PHE A 53 6.82 9.06 4.20
CA PHE A 53 7.63 9.34 3.03
C PHE A 53 8.70 8.27 2.90
N ARG A 54 8.87 7.71 1.70
CA ARG A 54 9.92 6.73 1.40
C ARG A 54 10.60 7.07 0.08
N THR A 55 11.89 6.80 0.06
CA THR A 55 12.77 6.93 -1.12
C THR A 55 13.40 5.58 -1.37
N GLN A 56 13.47 5.18 -2.63
CA GLN A 56 14.16 3.96 -3.05
C GLN A 56 15.41 4.32 -3.85
N TRP A 57 16.41 3.45 -3.82
CA TRP A 57 17.68 3.58 -4.56
C TRP A 57 18.29 4.99 -4.46
N VAL A 58 18.45 5.46 -3.22
CA VAL A 58 18.92 6.80 -2.88
C VAL A 58 20.22 7.12 -3.63
N GLY A 59 20.24 8.26 -4.31
CA GLY A 59 21.37 8.71 -5.12
C GLY A 59 21.23 8.43 -6.62
N LEU A 60 20.28 7.60 -7.05
CA LEU A 60 19.96 7.44 -8.47
C LEU A 60 18.97 8.53 -8.94
N LYS A 61 19.30 9.19 -10.06
CA LYS A 61 18.42 10.19 -10.66
C LYS A 61 17.14 9.52 -11.19
N GLY A 62 15.98 10.05 -10.80
CA GLY A 62 14.67 9.51 -11.19
C GLY A 62 14.25 8.26 -10.41
N ALA A 63 14.94 7.94 -9.30
CA ALA A 63 14.58 6.81 -8.46
C ALA A 63 13.19 7.00 -7.81
N PRO A 64 12.47 5.91 -7.49
CA PRO A 64 11.14 5.99 -6.91
C PRO A 64 11.11 6.78 -5.60
N THR A 65 10.14 7.69 -5.51
CA THR A 65 9.76 8.34 -4.26
C THR A 65 8.26 8.20 -4.05
N ASN A 66 7.85 7.93 -2.81
CA ASN A 66 6.45 7.85 -2.44
C ASN A 66 6.19 8.63 -1.16
N GLY A 67 5.04 9.28 -1.13
CA GLY A 67 4.57 10.08 -0.02
C GLY A 67 3.09 9.82 0.20
N SER A 68 2.67 9.73 1.46
CA SER A 68 1.27 9.60 1.81
C SER A 68 0.93 10.41 3.05
N ILE A 69 -0.28 10.96 3.03
CA ILE A 69 -0.93 11.50 4.21
C ILE A 69 -2.34 10.94 4.31
N SER A 70 -2.78 10.63 5.51
CA SER A 70 -4.13 10.16 5.77
C SER A 70 -4.68 10.78 7.04
N TYR A 71 -5.99 10.98 7.06
CA TYR A 71 -6.72 11.42 8.23
C TYR A 71 -8.05 10.68 8.31
N HIS A 72 -8.40 10.18 9.49
CA HIS A 72 -9.74 9.64 9.74
C HIS A 72 -10.16 9.86 11.18
N GLN A 73 -11.48 9.82 11.40
CA GLN A 73 -12.07 9.94 12.72
C GLN A 73 -13.45 9.26 12.78
N PRO A 74 -13.88 8.79 13.96
CA PRO A 74 -15.27 8.47 14.21
C PRO A 74 -16.09 9.76 14.23
N MET A 75 -17.28 9.74 13.63
CA MET A 75 -18.19 10.88 13.64
C MET A 75 -18.92 10.97 14.97
N GLN A 76 -18.80 12.12 15.63
CA GLN A 76 -19.50 12.36 16.90
C GLN A 76 -21.01 12.53 16.70
N SER A 77 -21.43 13.10 15.57
CA SER A 77 -22.84 13.37 15.25
C SER A 77 -23.60 12.16 14.72
N MET A 78 -22.91 11.13 14.22
CA MET A 78 -23.51 9.93 13.65
C MET A 78 -22.93 8.68 14.31
N ARG A 79 -23.76 8.01 15.12
CA ARG A 79 -23.36 6.81 15.85
C ARG A 79 -22.81 5.76 14.89
N ASN A 80 -21.67 5.21 15.25
CA ASN A 80 -20.96 4.13 14.53
C ASN A 80 -20.43 4.49 13.13
N VAL A 81 -20.53 5.75 12.70
CA VAL A 81 -20.03 6.17 11.38
C VAL A 81 -18.59 6.69 11.53
N GLY A 82 -17.71 6.30 10.61
CA GLY A 82 -16.37 6.85 10.46
C GLY A 82 -16.23 7.60 9.13
N LEU A 83 -15.40 8.65 9.11
CA LEU A 83 -15.01 9.35 7.90
C LEU A 83 -13.50 9.53 7.85
N GLY A 84 -12.96 9.56 6.65
CA GLY A 84 -11.56 9.90 6.43
C GLY A 84 -11.23 10.17 4.97
N GLY A 85 -10.05 10.72 4.73
CA GLY A 85 -9.44 10.76 3.42
C GLY A 85 -7.94 10.50 3.45
N SER A 86 -7.38 10.20 2.28
CA SER A 86 -5.94 10.07 2.10
C SER A 86 -5.49 10.64 0.76
N ILE A 87 -4.26 11.12 0.74
CA ILE A 87 -3.54 11.50 -0.47
C ILE A 87 -2.29 10.64 -0.52
N PHE A 88 -2.09 9.96 -1.64
CA PHE A 88 -0.89 9.22 -1.93
C PHE A 88 -0.28 9.77 -3.22
N ARG A 89 1.02 10.00 -3.24
CA ARG A 89 1.75 10.40 -4.44
C ARG A 89 2.99 9.54 -4.59
N GLU A 90 3.19 9.03 -5.80
CA GLU A 90 4.38 8.32 -6.22
C GLU A 90 4.97 8.99 -7.45
N SER A 91 6.31 9.02 -7.50
CA SER A 91 7.08 9.54 -8.64
C SER A 91 8.16 8.54 -8.99
N ILE A 92 8.22 8.11 -10.25
CA ILE A 92 9.19 7.16 -10.78
C ILE A 92 9.65 7.69 -12.15
N GLY A 93 10.86 8.24 -12.19
CA GLY A 93 11.38 8.94 -13.37
C GLY A 93 10.38 9.98 -13.89
N PRO A 94 9.97 9.91 -15.18
CA PRO A 94 9.05 10.87 -15.79
C PRO A 94 7.58 10.69 -15.37
N GLN A 95 7.27 9.62 -14.62
CA GLN A 95 5.90 9.27 -14.26
C GLN A 95 5.57 9.77 -12.86
N ASN A 96 4.37 10.32 -12.71
CA ASN A 96 3.80 10.69 -11.44
C ASN A 96 2.39 10.10 -11.31
N GLN A 97 2.10 9.50 -10.16
CA GLN A 97 0.78 9.01 -9.82
C GLN A 97 0.31 9.66 -8.53
N THR A 98 -0.87 10.29 -8.55
CA THR A 98 -1.51 10.86 -7.37
C THR A 98 -2.87 10.21 -7.16
N ALA A 99 -3.07 9.59 -6.00
CA ALA A 99 -4.34 9.01 -5.60
C ALA A 99 -4.97 9.85 -4.48
N LEU A 100 -6.22 10.26 -4.68
CA LEU A 100 -7.05 10.92 -3.69
C LEU A 100 -8.16 9.96 -3.28
N ASN A 101 -8.27 9.66 -1.99
CA ASN A 101 -9.30 8.76 -1.48
C ASN A 101 -10.15 9.45 -0.43
N VAL A 102 -11.45 9.18 -0.46
CA VAL A 102 -12.41 9.55 0.59
C VAL A 102 -13.16 8.30 0.99
N ALA A 103 -13.20 8.01 2.29
CA ALA A 103 -13.79 6.80 2.83
C ALA A 103 -14.84 7.12 3.89
N VAL A 104 -15.89 6.30 3.89
CA VAL A 104 -16.92 6.25 4.92
C VAL A 104 -17.02 4.83 5.45
N SER A 105 -17.27 4.68 6.74
CA SER A 105 -17.40 3.38 7.37
C SER A 105 -18.57 3.31 8.33
N TYR A 106 -19.04 2.09 8.59
CA TYR A 106 -20.05 1.79 9.58
C TYR A 106 -19.59 0.64 10.49
N THR A 107 -19.65 0.86 11.80
CA THR A 107 -19.18 -0.07 12.83
C THR A 107 -20.33 -0.83 13.47
N ILE A 108 -20.29 -2.16 13.40
CA ILE A 108 -21.11 -3.06 14.20
C ILE A 108 -20.32 -3.39 15.47
N ASN A 109 -20.89 -3.02 16.63
CA ASN A 109 -20.28 -3.30 17.92
C ASN A 109 -20.82 -4.62 18.47
N PHE A 110 -19.92 -5.54 18.80
CA PHE A 110 -20.20 -6.72 19.61
C PHE A 110 -19.67 -6.50 21.04
N GLU A 111 -19.92 -7.44 21.94
CA GLU A 111 -19.52 -7.33 23.35
C GLU A 111 -18.01 -7.10 23.52
N ASN A 112 -17.19 -7.86 22.80
CA ASN A 112 -15.72 -7.85 22.93
C ASN A 112 -14.99 -7.53 21.62
N SER A 113 -15.72 -7.12 20.58
CA SER A 113 -15.13 -6.86 19.26
C SER A 113 -15.95 -5.87 18.44
N LYS A 114 -15.34 -5.31 17.39
CA LYS A 114 -15.97 -4.37 16.47
C LYS A 114 -15.72 -4.81 15.05
N LEU A 115 -16.78 -4.94 14.24
CA LEU A 115 -16.70 -5.22 12.81
C LEU A 115 -17.09 -3.97 12.04
N VAL A 116 -16.17 -3.48 11.22
CA VAL A 116 -16.35 -2.25 10.46
C VAL A 116 -16.45 -2.59 8.98
N PHE A 117 -17.46 -2.06 8.33
CA PHE A 117 -17.58 -2.08 6.87
C PHE A 117 -17.26 -0.70 6.33
N GLY A 118 -16.41 -0.62 5.31
CA GLY A 118 -15.99 0.63 4.71
C GLY A 118 -16.20 0.64 3.21
N LEU A 119 -16.57 1.81 2.70
CA LEU A 119 -16.62 2.14 1.28
C LEU A 119 -15.71 3.34 1.02
N GLN A 120 -15.05 3.37 -0.13
CA GLN A 120 -14.29 4.53 -0.57
C GLN A 120 -14.61 4.92 -2.00
N GLY A 121 -14.57 6.23 -2.25
CA GLY A 121 -14.38 6.78 -3.58
C GLY A 121 -12.91 7.20 -3.75
N ALA A 122 -12.37 6.94 -4.92
CA ALA A 122 -11.00 7.27 -5.26
C ALA A 122 -10.90 8.01 -6.59
N GLY A 123 -9.94 8.91 -6.69
CA GLY A 123 -9.56 9.60 -7.93
C GLY A 123 -8.07 9.44 -8.14
N ASN A 124 -7.68 8.74 -9.21
CA ASN A 124 -6.29 8.53 -9.56
C ASN A 124 -5.93 9.46 -10.73
N ILE A 125 -4.86 10.23 -10.57
CA ILE A 125 -4.28 11.07 -11.61
C ILE A 125 -2.93 10.46 -11.96
N PHE A 126 -2.82 9.94 -13.17
CA PHE A 126 -1.55 9.51 -13.75
C PHE A 126 -1.04 10.60 -14.67
N GLU A 127 0.22 10.97 -14.53
CA GLU A 127 0.91 11.95 -15.36
C GLU A 127 2.21 11.36 -15.87
N ILE A 128 2.53 11.63 -17.13
CA ILE A 128 3.83 11.33 -17.71
C ILE A 128 4.38 12.57 -18.41
N ASP A 129 5.61 12.93 -18.09
CA ASP A 129 6.35 13.99 -18.77
C ASP A 129 7.29 13.35 -19.80
N TYR A 130 6.92 13.40 -21.07
CA TYR A 130 7.73 12.81 -22.13
C TYR A 130 9.03 13.59 -22.35
N ASP A 131 9.13 14.85 -21.93
CA ASP A 131 10.33 15.68 -22.12
C ASP A 131 11.46 15.32 -21.15
N GLU A 132 11.15 14.61 -20.06
CA GLU A 132 12.14 13.99 -19.19
C GLU A 132 12.73 12.69 -19.75
N LEU A 133 12.14 12.13 -20.82
CA LEU A 133 12.64 10.91 -21.45
C LEU A 133 13.90 11.17 -22.27
N LYS A 134 14.82 10.19 -22.23
CA LYS A 134 15.87 10.08 -23.24
C LYS A 134 15.27 9.48 -24.51
N LYS A 135 14.80 10.36 -25.41
CA LYS A 135 14.18 9.99 -26.69
C LYS A 135 15.25 9.49 -27.67
N GLN A 136 14.97 8.43 -28.41
CA GLN A 136 15.85 7.95 -29.48
C GLN A 136 15.82 8.91 -30.69
N ASP A 137 14.64 9.44 -31.00
CA ASP A 137 14.45 10.52 -31.96
C ASP A 137 13.90 11.74 -31.21
N ALA A 138 14.68 12.82 -31.16
CA ALA A 138 14.30 14.06 -30.49
C ALA A 138 13.16 14.81 -31.21
N SER A 139 12.85 14.44 -32.45
CA SER A 139 11.80 15.04 -33.28
C SER A 139 10.48 14.26 -33.28
N ASP A 140 10.40 13.14 -32.54
CA ASP A 140 9.17 12.37 -32.41
C ASP A 140 8.10 13.16 -31.64
N ALA A 141 7.18 13.76 -32.39
CA ALA A 141 6.08 14.54 -31.84
C ALA A 141 5.11 13.72 -30.96
N SER A 142 5.07 12.39 -31.11
CA SER A 142 4.20 11.52 -30.30
C SER A 142 4.69 11.35 -28.86
N LEU A 143 5.97 11.64 -28.60
CA LEU A 143 6.60 11.61 -27.28
C LEU A 143 7.03 13.02 -26.86
N SER A 144 6.13 14.01 -26.96
CA SER A 144 6.42 15.39 -26.59
C SER A 144 5.38 15.97 -25.62
N GLY A 145 5.86 16.79 -24.68
CA GLY A 145 5.03 17.44 -23.67
C GLY A 145 4.58 16.50 -22.53
N LYS A 146 3.51 16.91 -21.84
CA LYS A 146 2.98 16.23 -20.67
C LYS A 146 1.58 15.66 -20.95
N GLU A 147 1.38 14.40 -20.62
CA GLU A 147 0.06 13.75 -20.65
C GLU A 147 -0.45 13.52 -19.22
N SER A 148 -1.76 13.69 -19.03
CA SER A 148 -2.42 13.46 -17.75
C SER A 148 -3.75 12.73 -17.96
N VAL A 149 -3.97 11.69 -17.18
CA VAL A 149 -5.18 10.85 -17.22
C VAL A 149 -5.76 10.76 -15.82
N PHE A 150 -7.01 11.23 -15.68
CA PHE A 150 -7.80 11.02 -14.47
C PHE A 150 -8.62 9.72 -14.60
N SER A 151 -8.67 8.96 -13.52
CA SER A 151 -9.35 7.66 -13.45
C SER A 151 -10.08 7.52 -12.10
N PRO A 152 -11.42 7.61 -12.08
CA PRO A 152 -12.18 7.40 -10.86
C PRO A 152 -12.17 5.90 -10.49
N ASN A 153 -12.27 5.62 -9.20
CA ASN A 153 -12.39 4.27 -8.68
C ASN A 153 -13.30 4.22 -7.46
N LEU A 154 -13.72 3.02 -7.10
CA LEU A 154 -14.49 2.71 -5.91
C LEU A 154 -13.82 1.56 -5.19
N GLY A 155 -13.89 1.55 -3.86
CA GLY A 155 -13.34 0.47 -3.07
C GLY A 155 -14.24 0.09 -1.91
N ALA A 156 -14.03 -1.12 -1.42
CA ALA A 156 -14.75 -1.66 -0.28
C ALA A 156 -13.83 -2.51 0.58
N GLY A 157 -14.18 -2.66 1.85
CA GLY A 157 -13.46 -3.54 2.76
C GLY A 157 -14.17 -3.72 4.08
N PHE A 158 -13.71 -4.69 4.83
CA PHE A 158 -14.07 -4.84 6.23
C PHE A 158 -12.83 -4.90 7.10
N TYR A 159 -13.02 -4.55 8.37
CA TYR A 159 -12.01 -4.64 9.40
C TYR A 159 -12.66 -5.10 10.70
N TRP A 160 -12.25 -6.26 11.19
CA TRP A 160 -12.71 -6.82 12.45
C TRP A 160 -11.56 -6.74 13.46
N TYR A 161 -11.81 -6.12 14.60
CA TYR A 161 -10.78 -5.97 15.62
C TYR A 161 -11.32 -6.07 17.04
N THR A 162 -10.39 -6.35 17.95
CA THR A 162 -10.51 -6.29 19.40
C THR A 162 -9.37 -5.44 19.96
N ASN A 163 -9.22 -5.41 21.28
CA ASN A 163 -8.06 -4.80 21.92
C ASN A 163 -6.74 -5.57 21.67
N LYS A 164 -6.80 -6.79 21.12
CA LYS A 164 -5.63 -7.68 20.98
C LYS A 164 -5.35 -8.15 19.57
N TYR A 165 -6.36 -8.30 18.72
CA TYR A 165 -6.16 -8.80 17.37
C TYR A 165 -7.01 -8.05 16.38
N TYR A 166 -6.63 -8.15 15.11
CA TYR A 166 -7.40 -7.64 14.00
C TYR A 166 -7.22 -8.50 12.76
N VAL A 167 -8.25 -8.51 11.93
CA VAL A 167 -8.24 -9.07 10.58
C VAL A 167 -9.02 -8.12 9.68
N GLY A 168 -8.52 -7.89 8.47
CA GLY A 168 -9.20 -7.05 7.50
C GLY A 168 -9.02 -7.57 6.09
N PHE A 169 -10.02 -7.36 5.27
CA PHE A 169 -9.97 -7.64 3.85
C PHE A 169 -10.51 -6.45 3.06
N SER A 170 -9.91 -6.16 1.93
CA SER A 170 -10.34 -5.03 1.10
C SER A 170 -9.98 -5.20 -0.38
N VAL A 171 -10.76 -4.49 -1.19
CA VAL A 171 -10.48 -4.20 -2.59
C VAL A 171 -10.57 -2.68 -2.73
N PRO A 172 -9.45 -1.94 -2.59
CA PRO A 172 -9.46 -0.48 -2.58
C PRO A 172 -9.77 0.14 -3.96
N ASN A 173 -9.44 -0.59 -5.04
CA ASN A 173 -9.73 -0.21 -6.42
C ASN A 173 -10.47 -1.36 -7.12
N MET A 174 -11.79 -1.24 -7.26
CA MET A 174 -12.66 -2.24 -7.89
C MET A 174 -12.84 -2.01 -9.40
N LEU A 175 -12.64 -0.80 -9.90
CA LEU A 175 -12.74 -0.50 -11.33
C LEU A 175 -11.39 -0.73 -12.00
N GLU A 176 -11.39 -1.46 -13.11
CA GLU A 176 -10.21 -1.53 -13.98
C GLU A 176 -10.14 -0.25 -14.82
N THR A 177 -9.00 0.44 -14.78
CA THR A 177 -8.81 1.69 -15.51
C THR A 177 -7.67 1.52 -16.51
N THR A 178 -7.90 1.94 -17.75
CA THR A 178 -6.88 1.98 -18.80
C THR A 178 -6.39 3.40 -18.95
N HIS A 179 -5.07 3.54 -18.88
CA HIS A 179 -4.40 4.79 -19.19
C HIS A 179 -4.11 4.78 -20.70
N TYR A 180 -4.39 5.87 -21.43
CA TYR A 180 -4.12 6.16 -22.86
C TYR A 180 -5.31 6.29 -23.83
N LYS A 181 -5.26 7.38 -24.62
CA LYS A 181 -6.09 7.64 -25.81
C LYS A 181 -5.29 7.33 -27.10
N GLY A 182 -5.59 6.22 -27.77
CA GLY A 182 -5.25 5.96 -29.18
C GLY A 182 -3.90 5.26 -29.48
N ASN A 183 -3.96 4.33 -30.45
CA ASN A 183 -2.92 3.65 -31.27
C ASN A 183 -1.51 3.29 -30.72
N ALA A 184 -1.20 3.41 -29.43
CA ALA A 184 0.04 2.91 -28.84
C ALA A 184 -0.14 1.51 -28.20
N VAL A 185 0.81 0.60 -28.47
CA VAL A 185 0.72 -0.87 -28.26
C VAL A 185 0.95 -1.33 -26.80
N SER A 186 0.76 -0.45 -25.80
CA SER A 186 0.93 -0.85 -24.39
C SER A 186 -0.21 -0.35 -23.52
N VAL A 187 -1.15 -1.24 -23.24
CA VAL A 187 -2.25 -1.02 -22.28
C VAL A 187 -1.66 -1.10 -20.87
N LEU A 188 -1.51 0.03 -20.18
CA LEU A 188 -1.36 0.01 -18.72
C LEU A 188 -2.74 -0.25 -18.12
N LYS A 189 -2.94 -1.46 -17.62
CA LYS A 189 -4.17 -1.89 -16.97
C LYS A 189 -3.95 -1.84 -15.46
N ASN A 190 -4.65 -0.97 -14.75
CA ASN A 190 -4.67 -1.05 -13.29
C ASN A 190 -5.55 -2.25 -12.89
N SER A 191 -4.91 -3.33 -12.43
CA SER A 191 -5.61 -4.56 -12.03
C SER A 191 -6.24 -4.41 -10.66
N GLN A 192 -7.39 -5.05 -10.43
CA GLN A 192 -7.97 -5.14 -9.10
C GLN A 192 -6.99 -5.83 -8.14
N HIS A 193 -6.70 -5.17 -7.02
CA HIS A 193 -5.87 -5.72 -5.94
C HIS A 193 -6.73 -6.09 -4.74
N LEU A 194 -6.55 -7.31 -4.26
CA LEU A 194 -7.16 -7.82 -3.03
C LEU A 194 -6.12 -7.78 -1.91
N TYR A 195 -6.51 -7.20 -0.79
CA TYR A 195 -5.67 -7.06 0.39
C TYR A 195 -6.26 -7.89 1.54
N LEU A 196 -5.41 -8.65 2.23
CA LEU A 196 -5.76 -9.34 3.46
C LEU A 196 -4.72 -8.99 4.52
N ILE A 197 -5.14 -8.40 5.64
CA ILE A 197 -4.27 -8.03 6.74
C ILE A 197 -4.69 -8.76 8.01
N GLY A 198 -3.71 -9.15 8.83
CA GLY A 198 -3.97 -9.67 10.16
C GLY A 198 -2.83 -9.35 11.12
N GLY A 199 -3.15 -9.29 12.41
CA GLY A 199 -2.13 -9.11 13.44
C GLY A 199 -2.66 -9.38 14.84
N TYR A 200 -1.73 -9.53 15.78
CA TYR A 200 -2.02 -9.80 17.19
C TYR A 200 -1.06 -8.99 18.08
N VAL A 201 -1.48 -8.66 19.30
CA VAL A 201 -0.67 -8.00 20.34
C VAL A 201 -0.53 -8.94 21.53
N PHE A 202 0.62 -9.57 21.69
CA PHE A 202 0.98 -10.37 22.85
C PHE A 202 1.59 -9.46 23.93
N ASP A 203 1.08 -9.50 25.15
CA ASP A 203 1.78 -8.91 26.30
C ASP A 203 2.75 -9.95 26.85
N LEU A 204 4.05 -9.79 26.57
CA LEU A 204 5.09 -10.70 27.07
C LEU A 204 5.44 -10.40 28.53
N SER A 205 5.27 -9.15 28.94
CA SER A 205 5.33 -8.66 30.33
C SER A 205 4.59 -7.33 30.42
N ASP A 206 4.51 -6.74 31.62
CA ASP A 206 3.93 -5.40 31.84
C ASP A 206 4.61 -4.29 31.02
N THR A 207 5.84 -4.53 30.57
CA THR A 207 6.66 -3.54 29.85
C THR A 207 6.99 -3.93 28.41
N VAL A 208 6.65 -5.14 27.97
CA VAL A 208 7.03 -5.63 26.63
C VAL A 208 5.83 -6.22 25.91
N LYS A 209 5.50 -5.63 24.75
CA LYS A 209 4.46 -6.12 23.83
C LYS A 209 5.10 -6.63 22.55
N PHE A 210 4.69 -7.80 22.10
CA PHE A 210 5.08 -8.38 20.82
C PHE A 210 3.90 -8.32 19.84
N LYS A 211 4.12 -7.71 18.67
CA LYS A 211 3.10 -7.31 17.71
C LYS A 211 3.41 -7.88 16.32
N PRO A 212 3.22 -9.19 16.10
CA PRO A 212 3.31 -9.77 14.77
C PRO A 212 2.14 -9.32 13.89
N ALA A 213 2.42 -9.07 12.61
CA ALA A 213 1.40 -8.81 11.62
C ALA A 213 1.78 -9.41 10.26
N VAL A 214 0.77 -9.59 9.41
CA VAL A 214 0.93 -10.08 8.04
C VAL A 214 0.03 -9.26 7.10
N LEU A 215 0.50 -9.04 5.88
CA LEU A 215 -0.25 -8.44 4.80
C LEU A 215 -0.07 -9.30 3.53
N GLY A 216 -1.16 -9.87 3.04
CA GLY A 216 -1.23 -10.48 1.72
C GLY A 216 -1.81 -9.50 0.71
N LYS A 217 -1.20 -9.45 -0.47
CA LYS A 217 -1.70 -8.71 -1.64
C LYS A 217 -1.75 -9.61 -2.85
N MET A 218 -2.89 -9.64 -3.51
CA MET A 218 -3.14 -10.46 -4.70
C MET A 218 -3.73 -9.61 -5.82
N SER A 219 -3.24 -9.76 -7.04
CA SER A 219 -3.90 -9.25 -8.24
C SER A 219 -3.98 -10.33 -9.31
N PHE A 220 -4.99 -10.23 -10.17
CA PHE A 220 -5.16 -11.16 -11.27
C PHE A 220 -4.04 -10.98 -12.30
N GLY A 221 -3.26 -12.04 -12.52
CA GLY A 221 -2.16 -12.04 -13.48
C GLY A 221 -0.80 -11.64 -12.90
N ALA A 222 -0.68 -11.38 -11.60
CA ALA A 222 0.60 -11.13 -10.93
C ALA A 222 0.86 -12.17 -9.82
N PRO A 223 2.14 -12.40 -9.43
CA PRO A 223 2.47 -13.24 -8.29
C PRO A 223 1.88 -12.72 -6.98
N LEU A 224 1.49 -13.63 -6.09
CA LEU A 224 1.08 -13.31 -4.73
C LEU A 224 2.22 -12.62 -3.97
N GLN A 225 1.92 -11.52 -3.28
CA GLN A 225 2.85 -10.84 -2.39
C GLN A 225 2.41 -11.04 -0.94
N ILE A 226 3.36 -11.41 -0.08
CA ILE A 226 3.14 -11.54 1.37
C ILE A 226 4.24 -10.80 2.11
N ASP A 227 3.82 -9.90 2.99
CA ASP A 227 4.68 -9.12 3.87
C ASP A 227 4.39 -9.57 5.31
N GLY A 228 5.41 -10.09 6.01
CA GLY A 228 5.35 -10.39 7.43
C GLY A 228 6.14 -9.35 8.22
N SER A 229 5.65 -8.96 9.40
CA SER A 229 6.36 -8.07 10.32
C SER A 229 6.30 -8.55 11.76
N LEU A 230 7.38 -8.33 12.48
CA LEU A 230 7.57 -8.67 13.88
C LEU A 230 8.02 -7.40 14.59
N ASN A 231 7.17 -6.85 15.46
CA ASN A 231 7.47 -5.63 16.22
C ASN A 231 7.46 -5.90 17.72
N PHE A 232 8.47 -5.40 18.43
CA PHE A 232 8.54 -5.39 19.90
C PHE A 232 8.42 -3.95 20.38
N MET A 233 7.47 -3.72 21.29
CA MET A 233 7.22 -2.42 21.91
C MET A 233 7.57 -2.48 23.40
N PHE A 234 8.45 -1.59 23.84
CA PHE A 234 8.97 -1.49 25.19
C PHE A 234 8.40 -0.26 25.89
N ASN A 235 7.85 -0.44 27.08
CA ASN A 235 7.27 0.58 27.96
C ASN A 235 6.26 1.50 27.25
N ASP A 236 5.53 0.98 26.26
CA ASP A 236 4.64 1.76 25.38
C ASP A 236 5.30 2.97 24.71
N LYS A 237 6.63 2.97 24.61
CA LYS A 237 7.43 4.09 24.10
C LYS A 237 8.28 3.72 22.90
N PHE A 238 9.08 2.67 23.03
CA PHE A 238 10.09 2.36 22.04
C PHE A 238 9.70 1.12 21.25
N VAL A 239 9.82 1.16 19.93
CA VAL A 239 9.51 0.04 19.04
C VAL A 239 10.76 -0.34 18.26
N ILE A 240 11.07 -1.63 18.23
CA ILE A 240 12.01 -2.24 17.27
C ILE A 240 11.26 -3.31 16.52
N GLY A 241 11.44 -3.39 15.22
CA GLY A 241 10.87 -4.45 14.42
C GLY A 241 11.73 -4.87 13.24
N ALA A 242 11.34 -6.00 12.69
CA ALA A 242 11.84 -6.50 11.42
C ALA A 242 10.64 -6.92 10.55
N SER A 243 10.79 -6.82 9.24
CA SER A 243 9.81 -7.31 8.29
C SER A 243 10.48 -8.09 7.17
N TYR A 244 9.76 -9.06 6.64
CA TYR A 244 10.19 -9.83 5.49
C TYR A 244 9.08 -9.81 4.44
N ARG A 245 9.40 -9.29 3.27
CA ARG A 245 8.56 -9.33 2.08
C ARG A 245 9.01 -10.47 1.20
N TRP A 246 8.14 -11.45 1.01
CA TRP A 246 8.46 -12.66 0.27
C TRP A 246 8.97 -12.30 -1.13
N SER A 247 10.20 -12.75 -1.42
CA SER A 247 10.86 -12.63 -2.72
C SER A 247 11.16 -11.17 -3.12
N ALA A 248 11.26 -10.26 -2.14
CA ALA A 248 11.55 -8.86 -2.43
C ALA A 248 12.52 -8.19 -1.44
N ALA A 249 12.27 -8.23 -0.12
CA ALA A 249 13.07 -7.43 0.81
C ALA A 249 13.05 -7.96 2.24
N LEU A 250 14.14 -7.70 2.96
CA LEU A 250 14.21 -7.77 4.42
C LEU A 250 14.30 -6.34 4.95
N SER A 251 13.49 -5.95 5.93
CA SER A 251 13.55 -4.61 6.50
C SER A 251 13.77 -4.64 8.00
N VAL A 252 14.41 -3.60 8.50
CA VAL A 252 14.49 -3.28 9.92
C VAL A 252 13.77 -1.96 10.17
N MET A 253 13.14 -1.83 11.33
CA MET A 253 12.43 -0.61 11.71
C MET A 253 12.60 -0.29 13.18
N ALA A 254 12.59 1.01 13.48
CA ALA A 254 12.58 1.53 14.83
C ALA A 254 11.56 2.66 14.93
N GLY A 255 10.97 2.84 16.11
CA GLY A 255 10.03 3.91 16.35
C GLY A 255 9.98 4.34 17.80
N PHE A 256 9.47 5.53 18.02
CA PHE A 256 9.42 6.17 19.32
C PHE A 256 8.11 6.96 19.50
N GLN A 257 7.42 6.68 20.59
CA GLN A 257 6.27 7.44 21.06
C GLN A 257 6.80 8.68 21.82
N ILE A 258 6.71 9.83 21.17
CA ILE A 258 7.19 11.11 21.72
C ILE A 258 6.33 11.53 22.92
N ASN A 259 5.03 11.32 22.80
CA ASN A 259 4.00 11.51 23.84
C ASN A 259 2.76 10.72 23.44
N ASP A 260 1.67 10.78 24.20
CA ASP A 260 0.44 10.02 23.94
C ASP A 260 -0.24 10.30 22.57
N ARG A 261 0.23 11.31 21.82
CA ARG A 261 -0.35 11.74 20.54
C ARG A 261 0.57 11.52 19.34
N TRP A 262 1.89 11.59 19.52
CA TRP A 262 2.85 11.59 18.42
C TRP A 262 3.77 10.37 18.47
N PHE A 263 3.78 9.63 17.37
CA PHE A 263 4.70 8.52 17.11
C PHE A 263 5.56 8.86 15.89
N ALA A 264 6.86 8.65 16.00
CA ALA A 264 7.79 8.75 14.88
C ALA A 264 8.41 7.39 14.62
N GLY A 265 8.62 7.04 13.35
CA GLY A 265 9.21 5.77 12.94
C GLY A 265 10.15 5.94 11.76
N TYR A 266 11.10 5.03 11.66
CA TYR A 266 12.03 4.92 10.53
C TYR A 266 12.22 3.45 10.20
N SER A 267 12.28 3.13 8.90
CA SER A 267 12.60 1.79 8.44
C SER A 267 13.59 1.85 7.30
N TYR A 268 14.41 0.81 7.21
CA TYR A 268 15.36 0.60 6.13
C TYR A 268 15.08 -0.76 5.49
N ASP A 269 14.86 -0.76 4.18
CA ASP A 269 14.63 -1.96 3.38
C ASP A 269 15.96 -2.40 2.75
N PHE A 270 16.35 -3.65 2.99
CA PHE A 270 17.39 -4.36 2.26
C PHE A 270 16.71 -5.13 1.12
N GLU A 271 16.80 -4.58 -0.09
CA GLU A 271 16.33 -5.16 -1.36
C GLU A 271 17.45 -5.99 -2.03
#